data_AF-A0A841PYW1-F1
#
_entry.id   AF-A0A841PYW1-F1
#
_cell.length_a   1.000
_cell.length_b   1.000
_cell.length_c   1.000
_cell.angle_alpha   90.00
_cell.angle_beta   90.00
_cell.angle_gamma   90.00
#
_symmetry.space_group_name_H-M   'P 1'
#
loop_
_entity.id
_entity.type
_entity.pdbx_description
1 polymer ?
#
loop_
_entity_poly.entity_id
_entity_poly.type
_entity_poly.pdbx_seq_one_letter_code
_entity_poly.pdbx_strand_id
1 'polypeptide(L)'
;MMDLTYEELKRKAVIRHFVNLPIAMFVGIIMAHTILNNQMPTLVELSPYVIGVYIGGAGSWFFRSEKKIVEKERKQQEKKSTKSTMSIVLEYFITFLALVIFLSMLSFYT
;
A
#
# COMPACT_ATOMS: atom_id res chain seq x y z
N MET A 1 -14.79 -20.41 -8.27
CA MET A 1 -14.71 -19.01 -7.81
C MET A 1 -15.49 -18.93 -6.51
N MET A 2 -14.86 -18.52 -5.42
CA MET A 2 -15.57 -18.33 -4.15
C MET A 2 -16.19 -16.93 -4.20
N ASP A 3 -17.51 -16.85 -4.36
CA ASP A 3 -18.22 -15.57 -4.21
C ASP A 3 -18.04 -15.11 -2.76
N LEU A 4 -17.14 -14.15 -2.56
CA LEU A 4 -16.92 -13.57 -1.24
C LEU A 4 -18.16 -12.80 -0.82
N THR A 5 -18.57 -12.98 0.42
CA THR A 5 -19.75 -12.33 0.97
C THR A 5 -19.51 -10.82 1.06
N TYR A 6 -20.58 -10.01 0.97
CA TYR A 6 -20.51 -8.54 1.07
C TYR A 6 -19.66 -8.06 2.27
N GLU A 7 -19.82 -8.71 3.43
CA GLU A 7 -19.07 -8.41 4.65
C GLU A 7 -17.57 -8.71 4.52
N GLU A 8 -17.18 -9.75 3.80
CA GLU A 8 -15.77 -10.10 3.58
C GLU A 8 -15.08 -9.08 2.67
N LEU A 9 -15.79 -8.61 1.64
CA LEU A 9 -15.31 -7.54 0.76
C LEU A 9 -15.16 -6.22 1.52
N LYS A 10 -16.13 -5.89 2.38
CA LYS A 10 -16.05 -4.72 3.26
C LYS A 10 -14.86 -4.81 4.21
N ARG A 11 -14.64 -5.96 4.87
CA ARG A 11 -13.49 -6.18 5.75
C ARG A 11 -12.17 -6.04 5.00
N LYS A 12 -12.05 -6.62 3.80
CA LYS A 12 -10.85 -6.46 2.95
C LYS A 12 -10.62 -5.00 2.55
N ALA A 13 -11.67 -4.27 2.21
CA ALA A 13 -11.59 -2.85 1.91
C ALA A 13 -11.04 -2.03 3.09
N VAL A 14 -11.55 -2.30 4.30
CA VAL A 14 -11.09 -1.64 5.54
C VAL A 14 -9.62 -1.93 5.80
N ILE A 15 -9.22 -3.21 5.81
CA ILE A 15 -7.81 -3.60 6.02
C ILE A 15 -6.90 -2.92 4.99
N ARG A 16 -7.31 -2.91 3.72
CA ARG A 16 -6.51 -2.27 2.70
C ARG A 16 -6.36 -0.77 2.93
N HIS A 17 -7.45 -0.09 3.26
CA HIS A 17 -7.48 1.36 3.36
C HIS A 17 -6.80 1.88 4.63
N PHE A 18 -6.89 1.15 5.74
CA PHE A 18 -6.34 1.56 7.04
C PHE A 18 -5.04 0.88 7.44
N VAL A 19 -4.64 -0.21 6.75
CA VAL A 19 -3.39 -0.92 7.05
C VAL A 19 -2.46 -0.90 5.84
N ASN A 20 -2.88 -1.50 4.71
CA ASN A 20 -1.96 -1.69 3.58
C ASN A 20 -1.58 -0.38 2.89
N LEU A 21 -2.54 0.54 2.70
CA LEU A 21 -2.31 1.80 2.02
C LEU A 21 -1.43 2.75 2.86
N PRO A 22 -1.65 2.90 4.17
CA PRO A 22 -0.71 3.61 5.03
C PRO A 22 0.69 3.01 5.02
N ILE A 23 0.84 1.68 5.14
CA ILE A 23 2.15 1.02 5.06
C ILE A 23 2.85 1.33 3.73
N ALA A 24 2.14 1.18 2.60
CA ALA A 24 2.70 1.47 1.28
C ALA A 24 3.13 2.95 1.14
N MET A 25 2.35 3.88 1.68
CA MET A 25 2.72 5.29 1.72
C MET A 25 3.96 5.53 2.57
N PHE A 26 4.09 4.94 3.76
CA PHE A 26 5.29 5.11 4.58
C PHE A 26 6.53 4.56 3.90
N VAL A 27 6.45 3.38 3.30
CA VAL A 27 7.57 2.81 2.56
C VAL A 27 7.98 3.76 1.44
N GLY A 28 7.02 4.32 0.69
CA GLY A 28 7.31 5.31 -0.35
C GLY A 28 7.94 6.59 0.19
N ILE A 29 7.46 7.12 1.32
CA ILE A 29 8.00 8.33 1.96
C ILE A 29 9.41 8.09 2.49
N ILE A 30 9.66 6.95 3.14
CA ILE A 30 10.98 6.57 3.64
C ILE A 30 11.95 6.46 2.46
N MET A 31 11.58 5.72 1.41
CA MET A 31 12.41 5.61 0.21
C MET A 31 12.71 6.98 -0.41
N ALA A 32 11.69 7.82 -0.60
CA ALA A 32 11.88 9.15 -1.17
C ALA A 32 12.80 10.02 -0.31
N HIS A 33 12.63 10.00 1.01
CA HIS A 33 13.47 10.75 1.94
C HIS A 33 14.92 10.25 1.92
N THR A 34 15.12 8.93 1.97
CA THR A 34 16.46 8.32 1.89
C THR A 34 17.16 8.68 0.59
N ILE A 35 16.45 8.67 -0.55
CA ILE A 35 17.03 9.02 -1.86
C ILE A 35 17.39 10.51 -1.94
N LEU A 36 16.55 11.40 -1.39
CA LEU A 36 16.77 12.86 -1.50
C LEU A 36 17.82 13.39 -0.51
N ASN A 37 17.83 12.86 0.71
CA ASN A 37 18.65 13.39 1.79
C ASN A 37 19.83 12.47 2.16
N ASN A 38 19.97 11.31 1.50
CA ASN A 38 21.00 10.30 1.79
C ASN A 38 21.04 9.84 3.25
N GLN A 39 19.93 9.97 3.98
CA GLN A 39 19.81 9.59 5.38
C GLN A 39 18.44 8.97 5.66
N MET A 40 18.38 8.06 6.63
CA MET A 40 17.12 7.51 7.12
C MET A 40 16.35 8.59 7.90
N PRO A 41 15.06 8.83 7.60
CA PRO A 41 14.27 9.79 8.35
C PRO A 41 14.09 9.34 9.79
N THR A 42 14.17 10.29 10.72
CA THR A 42 13.89 10.03 12.13
C THR A 42 12.40 9.81 12.38
N LEU A 43 12.05 9.13 13.48
CA LEU A 43 10.65 8.94 13.87
C LEU A 43 9.89 10.26 14.05
N VAL A 44 10.59 11.32 14.48
CA VAL A 44 10.01 12.66 14.66
C VAL A 44 9.63 13.27 13.31
N GLU A 45 10.51 13.17 12.32
CA GLU A 45 10.26 13.67 10.96
C GLU A 45 9.15 12.88 10.24
N LEU A 46 8.99 11.60 10.55
CA LEU A 46 7.91 10.76 10.01
C LEU A 46 6.53 11.08 10.63
N SER A 47 6.49 11.57 11.86
CA SER A 47 5.24 11.78 12.61
C SER A 47 4.18 12.65 11.91
N PRO A 48 4.49 13.80 11.26
CA PRO A 48 3.48 14.57 10.54
C PRO A 48 2.91 13.81 9.33
N TYR A 49 3.74 13.03 8.64
CA TYR A 49 3.29 12.19 7.53
C TYR A 49 2.34 11.11 8.03
N VAL A 50 2.64 10.48 9.18
CA VAL A 50 1.76 9.48 9.78
C VAL A 50 0.38 10.04 10.04
N ILE A 51 0.33 11.19 10.72
CA ILE A 51 -0.91 11.85 11.07
C ILE A 51 -1.67 12.24 9.80
N GLY A 52 -1.00 12.83 8.81
CA GLY A 52 -1.59 13.22 7.53
C GLY A 52 -2.20 12.04 6.76
N VAL A 53 -1.50 10.91 6.69
CA VAL A 53 -1.99 9.69 6.04
C VAL A 53 -3.26 9.19 6.69
N TYR A 54 -3.30 9.11 8.02
CA TYR A 54 -4.48 8.60 8.74
C TYR A 54 -5.66 9.56 8.67
N ILE A 55 -5.45 10.88 8.79
CA ILE A 55 -6.51 11.88 8.66
C ILE A 55 -7.06 11.88 7.23
N GLY A 56 -6.19 11.94 6.22
CA GLY A 56 -6.60 11.92 4.81
C GLY A 56 -7.28 10.61 4.43
N GLY A 57 -6.76 9.48 4.91
CA GLY A 57 -7.35 8.17 4.74
C GLY A 57 -8.74 8.08 5.35
N ALA A 58 -8.90 8.45 6.62
CA ALA A 58 -10.18 8.45 7.31
C ALA A 58 -11.18 9.39 6.63
N GLY A 59 -10.78 10.63 6.30
CA GLY A 59 -11.62 11.58 5.58
C GLY A 59 -12.10 11.02 4.24
N SER A 60 -11.18 10.50 3.41
CA SER A 60 -11.53 9.86 2.14
C SER A 60 -12.46 8.65 2.30
N TRP A 61 -12.39 7.95 3.43
CA TRP A 61 -13.27 6.82 3.71
C TRP A 61 -14.68 7.29 4.06
N PHE A 62 -14.81 8.29 4.94
CA PHE A 62 -16.10 8.88 5.34
C PHE A 62 -16.89 9.46 4.16
N PHE A 63 -16.20 10.10 3.20
CA PHE A 63 -16.87 10.66 2.01
C PHE A 63 -17.27 9.60 0.97
N ARG A 64 -16.86 8.33 1.11
CA ARG A 64 -17.23 7.26 0.18
C ARG A 64 -18.40 6.44 0.72
N SER A 65 -19.42 6.30 -0.12
CA SER A 65 -20.51 5.35 0.12
C SER A 65 -19.97 3.91 0.24
N GLU A 66 -20.45 3.15 1.23
CA GLU A 66 -20.10 1.74 1.43
C GLU A 66 -20.31 0.88 0.19
N LYS A 67 -21.40 1.13 -0.57
CA LYS A 67 -21.66 0.43 -1.83
C LYS A 67 -20.54 0.62 -2.85
N LYS A 68 -20.05 1.86 -2.99
CA LYS A 68 -18.92 2.20 -3.89
C LYS A 68 -17.60 1.57 -3.41
N ILE A 69 -17.41 1.45 -2.10
CA ILE A 69 -16.23 0.82 -1.50
C ILE A 69 -16.20 -0.66 -1.84
N VAL A 70 -17.31 -1.36 -1.60
CA VAL A 70 -17.42 -2.81 -1.86
C VAL A 70 -17.35 -3.12 -3.36
N GLU A 71 -18.01 -2.33 -4.20
CA GLU A 71 -17.95 -2.51 -5.66
C GLU A 71 -16.53 -2.31 -6.20
N LYS A 72 -15.77 -1.37 -5.63
CA LYS A 72 -14.37 -1.15 -6.01
C LYS A 72 -13.48 -2.35 -5.66
N GLU A 73 -13.63 -2.91 -4.45
CA GLU A 73 -12.87 -4.10 -4.07
C GLU A 73 -13.27 -5.33 -4.90
N ARG A 74 -14.56 -5.50 -5.20
CA ARG A 74 -15.03 -6.55 -6.10
C ARG A 74 -14.37 -6.45 -7.48
N LYS A 75 -14.41 -5.25 -8.11
CA LYS A 75 -13.76 -5.01 -9.40
C LYS A 75 -12.25 -5.27 -9.37
N GLN A 76 -11.59 -5.00 -8.25
CA GLN A 76 -10.16 -5.27 -8.11
C GLN A 76 -9.85 -6.76 -7.93
N GLN A 77 -10.71 -7.52 -7.26
CA GLN A 77 -10.59 -8.97 -7.21
C GLN A 77 -10.84 -9.61 -8.56
N GLU A 78 -11.87 -9.17 -9.28
CA GLU A 78 -12.14 -9.64 -10.66
C GLU A 78 -10.94 -9.36 -11.58
N LYS A 79 -10.31 -8.19 -11.46
CA LYS A 79 -9.06 -7.87 -12.17
C LYS A 79 -7.88 -8.74 -11.74
N LYS A 80 -7.78 -9.09 -10.46
CA LYS A 80 -6.73 -10.00 -9.96
C LYS A 80 -6.96 -11.43 -10.45
N SER A 81 -8.20 -11.90 -10.53
CA SER A 81 -8.50 -13.25 -11.03
C SER A 81 -8.30 -13.38 -12.53
N THR A 82 -8.34 -12.28 -13.28
CA THR A 82 -8.08 -12.24 -14.73
C THR A 82 -6.61 -11.94 -15.06
N LYS A 83 -5.77 -11.61 -14.08
CA LYS A 83 -4.32 -11.44 -14.31
C LYS A 83 -3.69 -12.77 -14.72
N SER A 84 -2.87 -12.74 -15.76
CA SER A 84 -2.09 -13.91 -16.17
C SER A 84 -1.04 -14.26 -15.12
N THR A 85 -0.71 -15.55 -14.99
CA THR A 85 0.36 -16.04 -14.11
C THR A 85 1.68 -15.30 -14.38
N MET A 86 1.98 -15.01 -15.65
CA MET A 86 3.16 -14.25 -16.05
C MET A 86 3.18 -12.83 -15.45
N SER A 87 2.04 -12.14 -15.43
CA SER A 87 1.95 -10.80 -14.83
C SER A 87 2.17 -10.82 -13.32
N ILE A 88 1.72 -11.88 -12.64
CA ILE A 88 1.91 -12.07 -11.20
C ILE A 88 3.41 -12.28 -10.90
N VAL A 89 4.07 -13.16 -11.66
CA VAL A 89 5.51 -13.42 -11.50
C VAL A 89 6.33 -12.14 -11.72
N LEU A 90 5.98 -11.35 -12.73
CA LEU A 90 6.69 -10.10 -13.05
C LEU A 90 6.54 -9.06 -11.94
N GLU A 91 5.34 -8.93 -11.33
CA GLU A 91 5.14 -8.08 -10.15
C GLU A 91 6.01 -8.51 -8.95
N TYR A 92 6.07 -9.81 -8.68
CA TYR A 92 6.94 -10.32 -7.61
C TYR A 92 8.41 -10.07 -7.89
N PHE A 93 8.85 -10.25 -9.14
CA PHE A 93 10.22 -9.99 -9.54
C PHE A 93 10.59 -8.50 -9.39
N ILE A 94 9.73 -7.58 -9.83
CA ILE A 94 9.94 -6.13 -9.64
C ILE A 94 9.97 -5.77 -8.16
N THR A 95 9.04 -6.32 -7.37
CA THR A 95 8.98 -6.07 -5.93
C THR A 95 10.24 -6.57 -5.22
N PHE A 96 10.73 -7.76 -5.61
CA PHE A 96 11.97 -8.32 -5.10
C PHE A 96 13.18 -7.45 -5.49
N LEU A 97 13.26 -7.00 -6.74
CA LEU A 97 14.33 -6.12 -7.21
C LEU A 97 14.36 -4.80 -6.43
N ALA A 98 13.19 -4.20 -6.21
CA ALA A 98 13.06 -2.98 -5.41
C ALA A 98 13.51 -3.19 -3.96
N LEU A 99 13.18 -4.35 -3.36
CA LEU A 99 13.64 -4.72 -2.02
C LEU A 99 15.17 -4.86 -1.96
N VAL A 100 15.78 -5.54 -2.94
CA VAL A 100 17.24 -5.71 -3.01
C VAL A 100 17.95 -4.37 -3.15
N ILE A 101 17.46 -3.48 -4.01
CA ILE A 101 18.02 -2.13 -4.17
C ILE A 101 17.91 -1.35 -2.85
N PHE A 102 16.77 -1.43 -2.17
CA PHE A 102 16.57 -0.77 -0.88
C PHE A 102 17.54 -1.26 0.20
N LEU A 103 17.73 -2.59 0.30
CA LEU A 103 18.70 -3.18 1.24
C LEU A 103 20.15 -2.83 0.87
N SER A 104 20.47 -2.80 -0.42
CA SER A 104 21.80 -2.40 -0.91
C SER A 104 22.12 -0.94 -0.58
N MET A 105 21.14 -0.04 -0.74
CA MET A 105 21.28 1.36 -0.32
C MET A 105 21.57 1.44 1.18
N LEU A 106 20.82 0.71 2.00
CA LEU A 106 21.04 0.68 3.44
C LEU A 106 22.45 0.21 3.84
N SER A 107 22.96 -0.86 3.22
CA SER A 107 24.30 -1.37 3.49
C SER A 107 25.42 -0.41 3.04
N PHE A 108 25.16 0.51 2.13
CA PHE A 108 26.14 1.50 1.67
C PHE A 108 26.24 2.71 2.61
N TYR A 109 25.19 2.97 3.39
CA TYR A 109 25.11 4.06 4.37
C TYR A 109 25.36 3.62 5.83
N THR A 110 25.62 2.33 6.06
CA THR A 110 26.03 1.78 7.38
C THR A 110 27.52 1.50 7.38
#